data_AF-A0A8T6NG70-F1
#
_entry.id   AF-A0A8T6NG70-F1
#
_cell.length_a   1.000
_cell.length_b   1.000
_cell.length_c   1.000
_cell.angle_alpha   90.00
_cell.angle_beta   90.00
_cell.angle_gamma   90.00
#
_symmetry.space_group_name_H-M   'P 1'
#
loop_
_entity.id
_entity.type
_entity.pdbx_description
1 polymer ?
#
loop_
_entity_poly.entity_id
_entity_poly.type
_entity_poly.pdbx_seq_one_letter_code
_entity_poly.pdbx_strand_id
1 'polypeptide(L)'
;MKRICLALLFVFAASWSALAQIVVENAQETGNWAEYYVEEILLGEGIEAFNISFEGDSMQIGEFWNGQNSNLQLNDGLIMASGDVNLADSFPNNGSLTAGFPTALPQNYDSILTSLSAPLTTNHVAILEFDFVPTGDTVRFNYVFASEEYNFYVCTQFNDVFGFFLSGPGITGIANLAVVPGTNLPVAVNNINDGKAGFGQSPQPCTYNTNNCACNSQYYVNNNFPTAGQTVSYNGFTVPLEAKHEVICGDTYHIRLAIADVSDGALDSGVFLEGGSFSSNL
;
A
#
# COMPACT_ATOMS: atom_id res chain seq x y z
N MET A 1 39.19 52.45 37.53
CA MET A 1 39.08 50.98 37.56
C MET A 1 37.82 50.57 36.82
N LYS A 2 37.99 49.88 35.67
CA LYS A 2 36.93 49.47 34.75
C LYS A 2 36.12 48.32 35.35
N ARG A 3 34.79 48.34 35.21
CA ARG A 3 33.94 47.15 35.39
C ARG A 3 33.03 47.04 34.18
N ILE A 4 33.41 46.16 33.26
CA ILE A 4 32.60 45.74 32.13
C ILE A 4 31.72 44.60 32.66
N CYS A 5 30.42 44.81 32.75
CA CYS A 5 29.46 43.74 33.03
C CYS A 5 29.12 43.05 31.70
N LEU A 6 29.61 41.83 31.51
CA LEU A 6 29.21 40.95 30.42
C LEU A 6 27.86 40.30 30.82
N ALA A 7 26.78 40.66 30.14
CA ALA A 7 25.51 39.94 30.26
C ALA A 7 25.55 38.74 29.30
N LEU A 8 25.64 37.53 29.83
CA LEU A 8 25.51 36.28 29.08
C LEU A 8 24.02 36.05 28.77
N LEU A 9 23.64 36.23 27.51
CA LEU A 9 22.32 35.87 27.01
C LEU A 9 22.31 34.35 26.78
N PHE A 10 21.69 33.59 27.68
CA PHE A 10 21.40 32.17 27.45
C PHE A 10 20.21 32.08 26.49
N VAL A 11 20.48 31.81 25.22
CA VAL A 11 19.45 31.40 24.26
C VAL A 11 19.07 29.96 24.58
N PHE A 12 17.91 29.75 25.19
CA PHE A 12 17.30 28.42 25.29
C PHE A 12 16.91 27.99 23.87
N ALA A 13 17.70 27.11 23.25
CA ALA A 13 17.29 26.40 22.06
C ALA A 13 16.21 25.39 22.48
N ALA A 14 14.95 25.75 22.29
CA ALA A 14 13.86 24.78 22.35
C ALA A 14 14.03 23.84 21.14
N SER A 15 14.53 22.63 21.38
CA SER A 15 14.49 21.58 20.38
C SER A 15 13.03 21.15 20.21
N TRP A 16 12.37 21.66 19.19
CA TRP A 16 11.12 21.06 18.72
C TRP A 16 11.48 19.70 18.13
N SER A 17 10.96 18.63 18.72
CA SER A 17 10.97 17.31 18.08
C SER A 17 9.98 17.38 16.92
N ALA A 18 10.49 17.60 15.70
CA ALA A 18 9.68 17.38 14.51
C ALA A 18 9.51 15.86 14.34
N LEU A 19 8.25 15.42 14.19
CA LEU A 19 7.97 14.04 13.82
C LEU A 19 8.22 13.89 12.31
N ALA A 20 8.92 12.83 11.92
CA ALA A 20 9.24 12.50 10.54
C ALA A 20 8.08 11.75 9.85
N GLN A 21 6.89 12.34 9.90
CA GLN A 21 5.69 11.70 9.36
C GLN A 21 5.61 11.86 7.84
N ILE A 22 5.06 10.84 7.18
CA ILE A 22 4.54 11.04 5.83
C ILE A 22 3.40 12.07 5.86
N VAL A 23 3.20 12.75 4.74
CA VAL A 23 2.01 13.56 4.49
C VAL A 23 1.23 12.86 3.40
N VAL A 24 -0.10 12.79 3.55
CA VAL A 24 -0.99 12.15 2.59
C VAL A 24 -2.08 13.14 2.17
N GLU A 25 -2.32 13.23 0.87
CA GLU A 25 -3.44 13.97 0.32
C GLU A 25 -4.23 13.09 -0.65
N ASN A 26 -5.51 12.89 -0.33
CA ASN A 26 -6.46 12.19 -1.20
C ASN A 26 -6.87 13.02 -2.42
N ALA A 27 -7.41 12.33 -3.41
CA ALA A 27 -7.92 12.96 -4.62
C ALA A 27 -9.07 13.89 -4.30
N GLN A 28 -9.10 15.03 -4.96
CA GLN A 28 -10.22 15.96 -4.86
C GLN A 28 -11.41 15.46 -5.69
N GLU A 29 -12.64 15.69 -5.23
CA GLU A 29 -13.89 15.21 -5.88
C GLU A 29 -14.05 15.65 -7.35
N THR A 30 -13.32 16.68 -7.79
CA THR A 30 -13.37 17.20 -9.16
C THR A 30 -12.01 17.12 -9.84
N GLY A 31 -11.95 16.50 -11.03
CA GLY A 31 -10.74 16.48 -11.87
C GLY A 31 -10.50 15.11 -12.52
N ASN A 32 -9.50 15.03 -13.40
CA ASN A 32 -8.98 13.76 -13.91
C ASN A 32 -7.74 13.34 -13.11
N TRP A 33 -7.94 12.97 -11.86
CA TRP A 33 -6.85 12.66 -10.94
C TRP A 33 -6.17 11.33 -11.26
N ALA A 34 -6.86 10.38 -11.92
CA ALA A 34 -6.24 9.12 -12.33
C ALA A 34 -5.08 9.35 -13.33
N GLU A 35 -5.28 10.22 -14.33
CA GLU A 35 -4.20 10.63 -15.25
C GLU A 35 -3.04 11.27 -14.50
N TYR A 36 -3.32 12.23 -13.60
CA TYR A 36 -2.27 12.88 -12.79
C TYR A 36 -1.46 11.87 -11.97
N TYR A 37 -2.11 10.99 -11.20
CA TYR A 37 -1.40 10.04 -10.34
C TYR A 37 -0.60 9.01 -11.15
N VAL A 38 -1.07 8.60 -12.33
CA VAL A 38 -0.28 7.71 -13.18
C VAL A 38 0.89 8.48 -13.78
N GLU A 39 0.62 9.55 -14.53
CA GLU A 39 1.63 10.22 -15.36
C GLU A 39 2.68 10.99 -14.56
N GLU A 40 2.29 11.66 -13.48
CA GLU A 40 3.18 12.55 -12.72
C GLU A 40 3.80 11.90 -11.49
N ILE A 41 3.15 10.86 -10.93
CA ILE A 41 3.58 10.24 -9.66
C ILE A 41 4.09 8.82 -9.87
N LEU A 42 3.29 7.93 -10.48
CA LEU A 42 3.61 6.50 -10.54
C LEU A 42 4.65 6.15 -11.60
N LEU A 43 4.55 6.75 -12.79
CA LEU A 43 5.39 6.39 -13.94
C LEU A 43 6.85 6.80 -13.74
N GLY A 44 7.73 5.82 -13.92
CA GLY A 44 9.16 6.00 -14.11
C GLY A 44 9.55 6.03 -15.58
N GLU A 45 10.86 6.05 -15.83
CA GLU A 45 11.33 6.09 -17.22
C GLU A 45 11.01 4.79 -17.99
N GLY A 46 10.86 4.94 -19.31
CA GLY A 46 10.69 3.83 -20.24
C GLY A 46 9.30 3.25 -20.33
N ILE A 47 8.29 3.98 -19.84
CA ILE A 47 6.88 3.62 -19.93
C ILE A 47 6.12 4.77 -20.60
N GLU A 48 5.26 4.44 -21.55
CA GLU A 48 4.20 5.33 -22.05
C GLU A 48 2.84 4.73 -21.67
N ALA A 49 2.05 5.42 -20.86
CA ALA A 49 0.72 4.96 -20.44
C ALA A 49 -0.40 5.70 -21.17
N PHE A 50 -1.56 5.06 -21.32
CA PHE A 50 -2.77 5.62 -21.91
C PHE A 50 -4.01 4.83 -21.45
N ASN A 51 -5.21 5.31 -21.79
CA ASN A 51 -6.48 4.72 -21.33
C ASN A 51 -6.57 4.60 -19.81
N ILE A 52 -6.04 5.59 -19.09
CA ILE A 52 -5.96 5.59 -17.63
C ILE A 52 -7.37 5.81 -17.05
N SER A 53 -7.74 4.97 -16.11
CA SER A 53 -9.02 5.08 -15.40
C SER A 53 -8.91 4.57 -13.97
N PHE A 54 -9.81 5.06 -13.12
CA PHE A 54 -9.97 4.53 -11.78
C PHE A 54 -11.44 4.31 -11.47
N GLU A 55 -11.70 3.21 -10.77
CA GLU A 55 -12.99 2.82 -10.24
C GLU A 55 -12.92 2.79 -8.71
N GLY A 56 -13.68 3.68 -8.07
CA GLY A 56 -13.73 3.86 -6.61
C GLY A 56 -14.15 5.27 -6.24
N ASP A 57 -14.10 5.59 -4.95
CA ASP A 57 -14.33 6.94 -4.40
C ASP A 57 -13.03 7.75 -4.42
N SER A 58 -13.09 9.08 -4.55
CA SER A 58 -11.89 9.93 -4.59
C SER A 58 -11.07 9.85 -3.31
N MET A 59 -11.68 9.50 -2.17
CA MET A 59 -10.97 9.26 -0.92
C MET A 59 -10.05 8.03 -0.95
N GLN A 60 -10.27 7.08 -1.88
CA GLN A 60 -9.56 5.80 -1.93
C GLN A 60 -8.23 5.86 -2.71
N ILE A 61 -7.85 7.03 -3.21
CA ILE A 61 -6.60 7.26 -3.94
C ILE A 61 -6.03 8.62 -3.59
N GLY A 62 -4.71 8.71 -3.54
CA GLY A 62 -4.00 9.94 -3.20
C GLY A 62 -2.53 9.85 -3.48
N GLU A 63 -1.79 10.87 -3.06
CA GLU A 63 -0.33 10.85 -3.05
C GLU A 63 0.21 10.97 -1.63
N PHE A 64 1.42 10.46 -1.41
CA PHE A 64 2.14 10.63 -0.17
C PHE A 64 3.56 11.15 -0.43
N TRP A 65 4.12 11.88 0.53
CA TRP A 65 5.50 12.36 0.45
C TRP A 65 6.11 12.58 1.84
N ASN A 66 7.36 13.05 1.87
CA ASN A 66 8.14 13.31 3.08
C ASN A 66 8.48 12.04 3.87
N GLY A 67 8.50 10.89 3.19
CA GLY A 67 8.74 9.57 3.77
C GLY A 67 10.21 9.21 4.00
N GLN A 68 11.18 10.05 3.61
CA GLN A 68 12.62 9.78 3.76
C GLN A 68 13.04 9.31 5.17
N ASN A 69 12.40 9.85 6.21
CA ASN A 69 12.70 9.54 7.60
C ASN A 69 11.56 8.74 8.27
N SER A 70 10.62 8.23 7.47
CA SER A 70 9.50 7.42 7.92
C SER A 70 9.91 5.94 8.06
N ASN A 71 9.15 5.19 8.85
CA ASN A 71 9.25 3.74 8.93
C ASN A 71 8.68 2.98 7.71
N LEU A 72 8.10 3.70 6.72
CA LEU A 72 7.57 3.13 5.48
C LEU A 72 8.69 2.68 4.52
N GLN A 73 9.85 3.33 4.59
CA GLN A 73 10.99 3.12 3.68
C GLN A 73 10.69 3.45 2.20
N LEU A 74 9.62 4.20 1.95
CA LEU A 74 9.32 4.87 0.68
C LEU A 74 9.32 6.38 0.93
N ASN A 75 9.87 7.17 0.01
CA ASN A 75 9.96 8.62 0.20
C ASN A 75 8.65 9.33 -0.21
N ASP A 76 8.11 8.94 -1.35
CA ASP A 76 6.93 9.54 -1.97
C ASP A 76 6.32 8.54 -2.96
N GLY A 77 5.09 8.83 -3.38
CA GLY A 77 4.42 8.06 -4.41
C GLY A 77 2.90 8.11 -4.32
N LEU A 78 2.27 7.14 -4.98
CA LEU A 78 0.83 6.98 -5.04
C LEU A 78 0.36 6.09 -3.87
N ILE A 79 -0.77 6.41 -3.25
CA ILE A 79 -1.43 5.55 -2.28
C ILE A 79 -2.85 5.20 -2.76
N MET A 80 -3.22 3.93 -2.60
CA MET A 80 -4.61 3.47 -2.75
C MET A 80 -5.04 2.76 -1.47
N ALA A 81 -6.31 2.85 -1.11
CA ALA A 81 -6.85 2.19 0.08
C ALA A 81 -8.27 1.66 -0.15
N SER A 82 -8.68 0.69 0.67
CA SER A 82 -10.07 0.27 0.73
C SER A 82 -10.95 1.33 1.42
N GLY A 83 -10.40 2.12 2.35
CA GLY A 83 -11.04 3.30 2.93
C GLY A 83 -10.43 4.63 2.46
N ASP A 84 -10.46 5.65 3.33
CA ASP A 84 -9.75 6.92 3.07
C ASP A 84 -8.24 6.74 3.17
N VAL A 85 -7.49 7.15 2.15
CA VAL A 85 -6.02 7.13 2.19
C VAL A 85 -5.45 8.02 3.30
N ASN A 86 -6.18 9.04 3.74
CA ASN A 86 -5.78 9.91 4.85
C ASN A 86 -5.75 9.18 6.21
N LEU A 87 -6.20 7.91 6.28
CA LEU A 87 -5.92 7.07 7.44
C LEU A 87 -4.40 6.98 7.69
N ALA A 88 -3.61 6.86 6.61
CA ALA A 88 -2.18 6.58 6.64
C ALA A 88 -1.33 7.63 7.38
N ASP A 89 -1.77 8.89 7.44
CA ASP A 89 -1.07 9.98 8.13
C ASP A 89 -1.87 10.61 9.29
N SER A 90 -2.85 9.88 9.83
CA SER A 90 -3.65 10.32 10.97
C SER A 90 -2.92 10.32 12.34
N PHE A 91 -1.58 10.22 12.36
CA PHE A 91 -0.78 10.08 13.59
C PHE A 91 -0.70 11.38 14.44
N PRO A 92 -0.65 11.31 15.79
CA PRO A 92 -0.82 10.12 16.64
C PRO A 92 -2.22 9.57 16.48
N ASN A 93 -2.29 8.30 16.04
CA ASN A 93 -3.52 7.62 15.68
C ASN A 93 -4.54 7.83 16.82
N ASN A 94 -5.67 8.46 16.53
CA ASN A 94 -6.71 8.72 17.54
C ASN A 94 -7.45 7.44 17.99
N GLY A 95 -6.91 6.26 17.67
CA GLY A 95 -7.55 4.95 17.86
C GLY A 95 -8.59 4.65 16.79
N SER A 96 -8.55 5.35 15.66
CA SER A 96 -9.45 5.11 14.53
C SER A 96 -8.84 4.02 13.66
N LEU A 97 -9.55 2.91 13.52
CA LEU A 97 -9.16 1.79 12.64
C LEU A 97 -9.79 1.91 11.23
N THR A 98 -10.49 3.01 11.01
CA THR A 98 -11.08 3.42 9.73
C THR A 98 -11.09 4.95 9.66
N ALA A 99 -10.95 5.52 8.48
CA ALA A 99 -11.04 6.97 8.24
C ALA A 99 -12.32 7.39 7.48
N GLY A 100 -13.22 6.44 7.22
CA GLY A 100 -14.47 6.66 6.52
C GLY A 100 -14.78 5.53 5.55
N PHE A 101 -16.05 5.40 5.18
CA PHE A 101 -16.48 4.39 4.21
C PHE A 101 -16.75 5.05 2.86
N PRO A 102 -16.21 4.48 1.76
CA PRO A 102 -16.53 4.93 0.40
C PRO A 102 -18.04 5.01 0.20
N THR A 103 -18.51 6.14 -0.35
CA THR A 103 -19.95 6.37 -0.57
C THR A 103 -20.45 5.66 -1.82
N ALA A 104 -19.55 5.42 -2.78
CA ALA A 104 -19.76 4.60 -3.95
C ALA A 104 -19.80 3.10 -3.58
N LEU A 105 -20.87 2.67 -2.91
CA LEU A 105 -21.18 1.24 -2.79
C LEU A 105 -22.25 0.87 -3.82
N PRO A 106 -21.88 -0.01 -4.74
CA PRO A 106 -22.51 -1.32 -4.70
C PRO A 106 -21.51 -2.41 -5.08
N GLN A 107 -21.12 -3.29 -4.14
CA GLN A 107 -20.59 -4.62 -4.47
C GLN A 107 -19.72 -4.64 -5.74
N ASN A 108 -18.59 -3.92 -5.73
CA ASN A 108 -17.60 -4.06 -6.78
C ASN A 108 -16.97 -5.45 -6.60
N TYR A 109 -17.71 -6.48 -6.99
CA TYR A 109 -17.20 -7.84 -7.07
C TYR A 109 -16.22 -7.84 -8.22
N ASP A 110 -14.97 -7.57 -7.91
CA ASP A 110 -13.94 -7.82 -8.88
C ASP A 110 -13.65 -9.31 -8.92
N SER A 111 -14.01 -9.97 -10.01
CA SER A 111 -13.85 -11.44 -10.12
C SER A 111 -12.38 -11.89 -10.04
N ILE A 112 -11.45 -11.04 -10.49
CA ILE A 112 -10.02 -11.33 -10.47
C ILE A 112 -9.49 -11.20 -9.03
N LEU A 113 -9.82 -10.13 -8.33
CA LEU A 113 -9.45 -9.91 -6.93
C LEU A 113 -10.15 -10.89 -6.00
N THR A 114 -11.43 -11.18 -6.23
CA THR A 114 -12.20 -12.20 -5.50
C THR A 114 -11.57 -13.58 -5.64
N SER A 115 -10.90 -13.88 -6.77
CA SER A 115 -10.19 -15.15 -6.92
C SER A 115 -9.01 -15.31 -5.93
N LEU A 116 -8.47 -14.20 -5.43
CA LEU A 116 -7.41 -14.20 -4.41
C LEU A 116 -7.95 -14.47 -3.00
N SER A 117 -9.22 -14.17 -2.74
CA SER A 117 -9.89 -14.29 -1.44
C SER A 117 -10.98 -15.37 -1.39
N ALA A 118 -11.17 -16.12 -2.48
CA ALA A 118 -12.22 -17.13 -2.60
C ALA A 118 -12.17 -18.17 -1.44
N PRO A 119 -13.33 -18.56 -0.88
CA PRO A 119 -14.71 -18.26 -1.32
C PRO A 119 -15.30 -16.97 -0.73
N LEU A 120 -14.50 -16.11 -0.11
CA LEU A 120 -14.96 -14.89 0.54
C LEU A 120 -15.20 -13.78 -0.49
N THR A 121 -16.00 -12.79 -0.11
CA THR A 121 -16.34 -11.63 -0.94
C THR A 121 -15.45 -10.44 -0.60
N THR A 122 -15.21 -9.60 -1.60
CA THR A 122 -14.50 -8.32 -1.44
C THR A 122 -15.48 -7.18 -1.19
N ASN A 123 -15.05 -6.17 -0.42
CA ASN A 123 -15.77 -4.92 -0.17
C ASN A 123 -14.85 -3.72 -0.44
N HIS A 124 -15.45 -2.54 -0.65
CA HIS A 124 -14.75 -1.28 -0.84
C HIS A 124 -13.58 -1.33 -1.84
N VAL A 125 -13.83 -1.93 -3.00
CA VAL A 125 -12.79 -2.14 -4.01
C VAL A 125 -12.42 -0.82 -4.67
N ALA A 126 -11.12 -0.53 -4.70
CA ALA A 126 -10.52 0.54 -5.47
C ALA A 126 -9.62 -0.06 -6.56
N ILE A 127 -9.82 0.38 -7.81
CA ILE A 127 -9.09 -0.13 -8.98
C ILE A 127 -8.49 1.05 -9.74
N LEU A 128 -7.18 0.99 -10.01
CA LEU A 128 -6.49 1.84 -10.97
C LEU A 128 -6.04 0.96 -12.14
N GLU A 129 -6.42 1.32 -13.37
CA GLU A 129 -6.04 0.56 -14.56
C GLU A 129 -5.67 1.45 -15.73
N PHE A 130 -4.75 0.97 -16.55
CA PHE A 130 -4.27 1.66 -17.74
C PHE A 130 -3.59 0.68 -18.70
N ASP A 131 -3.50 1.08 -19.96
CA ASP A 131 -2.64 0.43 -20.94
C ASP A 131 -1.27 1.11 -20.93
N PHE A 132 -0.22 0.35 -21.23
CA PHE A 132 1.12 0.90 -21.37
C PHE A 132 1.95 0.21 -22.46
N VAL A 133 2.95 0.93 -22.96
CA VAL A 133 3.99 0.42 -23.86
C VAL A 133 5.36 0.56 -23.17
N PRO A 134 6.05 -0.54 -22.84
CA PRO A 134 7.39 -0.52 -22.27
C PRO A 134 8.45 -0.34 -23.36
N THR A 135 9.53 0.36 -23.02
CA THR A 135 10.71 0.52 -23.90
C THR A 135 11.83 -0.48 -23.60
N GLY A 136 11.76 -1.20 -22.47
CA GLY A 136 12.67 -2.27 -22.09
C GLY A 136 12.03 -3.66 -22.20
N ASP A 137 12.75 -4.68 -21.72
CA ASP A 137 12.29 -6.08 -21.70
C ASP A 137 11.70 -6.51 -20.35
N THR A 138 11.65 -5.60 -19.38
CA THR A 138 11.18 -5.86 -18.03
C THR A 138 10.38 -4.66 -17.53
N VAL A 139 9.20 -4.90 -16.96
CA VAL A 139 8.48 -3.92 -16.13
C VAL A 139 8.74 -4.25 -14.66
N ARG A 140 8.92 -3.22 -13.83
CA ARG A 140 9.08 -3.34 -12.38
C ARG A 140 8.35 -2.22 -11.65
N PHE A 141 8.02 -2.44 -10.39
CA PHE A 141 7.54 -1.41 -9.47
C PHE A 141 7.77 -1.84 -8.02
N ASN A 142 7.91 -0.87 -7.12
CA ASN A 142 8.07 -1.11 -5.69
C ASN A 142 6.83 -0.67 -4.93
N TYR A 143 6.46 -1.42 -3.88
CA TYR A 143 5.27 -1.13 -3.10
C TYR A 143 5.35 -1.64 -1.67
N VAL A 144 4.51 -1.07 -0.80
CA VAL A 144 4.27 -1.53 0.57
C VAL A 144 2.77 -1.76 0.75
N PHE A 145 2.40 -2.94 1.26
CA PHE A 145 1.03 -3.24 1.65
C PHE A 145 0.85 -3.06 3.16
N ALA A 146 -0.22 -2.39 3.59
CA ALA A 146 -0.50 -2.02 4.96
C ALA A 146 -1.95 -2.36 5.33
N SER A 147 -2.21 -2.64 6.61
CA SER A 147 -3.55 -2.99 7.05
C SER A 147 -3.77 -2.74 8.54
N GLU A 148 -5.00 -2.35 8.89
CA GLU A 148 -5.48 -2.32 10.27
C GLU A 148 -5.79 -3.71 10.83
N GLU A 149 -5.96 -4.73 9.98
CA GLU A 149 -6.22 -6.12 10.38
C GLU A 149 -5.02 -6.79 11.08
N TYR A 150 -3.80 -6.29 10.82
CA TYR A 150 -2.59 -6.83 11.42
C TYR A 150 -2.63 -6.77 12.95
N ASN A 151 -2.04 -7.80 13.58
CA ASN A 151 -2.05 -8.08 15.03
C ASN A 151 -3.37 -8.55 15.63
N PHE A 152 -4.52 -8.27 15.00
CA PHE A 152 -5.83 -8.54 15.59
C PHE A 152 -6.63 -9.61 14.86
N TYR A 153 -6.38 -9.82 13.57
CA TYR A 153 -7.17 -10.74 12.74
C TYR A 153 -6.34 -11.58 11.77
N VAL A 154 -5.03 -11.61 11.96
CA VAL A 154 -4.13 -12.54 11.28
C VAL A 154 -4.60 -14.00 11.46
N CYS A 155 -4.53 -14.76 10.38
CA CYS A 155 -5.02 -16.13 10.24
C CYS A 155 -6.54 -16.28 10.44
N THR A 156 -7.33 -15.26 10.08
CA THR A 156 -8.80 -15.32 10.08
C THR A 156 -9.37 -15.12 8.67
N GLN A 157 -10.70 -15.00 8.56
CA GLN A 157 -11.38 -14.70 7.30
C GLN A 157 -11.24 -13.23 6.85
N PHE A 158 -10.81 -12.34 7.74
CA PHE A 158 -10.46 -10.96 7.39
C PHE A 158 -9.04 -10.98 6.82
N ASN A 159 -8.97 -11.01 5.50
CA ASN A 159 -7.72 -11.25 4.77
C ASN A 159 -7.67 -10.36 3.55
N ASP A 160 -7.59 -9.06 3.79
CA ASP A 160 -7.56 -8.04 2.75
C ASP A 160 -6.45 -8.32 1.74
N VAL A 161 -6.76 -8.00 0.49
CA VAL A 161 -5.95 -8.40 -0.66
C VAL A 161 -5.59 -7.20 -1.51
N PHE A 162 -4.38 -7.25 -2.05
CA PHE A 162 -3.93 -6.39 -3.12
C PHE A 162 -3.46 -7.23 -4.31
N GLY A 163 -3.79 -6.79 -5.52
CA GLY A 163 -3.42 -7.44 -6.77
C GLY A 163 -2.79 -6.47 -7.76
N PHE A 164 -1.77 -6.95 -8.47
CA PHE A 164 -1.18 -6.26 -9.62
C PHE A 164 -1.33 -7.17 -10.84
N PHE A 165 -2.39 -6.96 -11.59
CA PHE A 165 -2.85 -7.86 -12.63
C PHE A 165 -2.38 -7.39 -14.00
N LEU A 166 -1.44 -8.15 -14.59
CA LEU A 166 -0.84 -7.86 -15.88
C LEU A 166 -1.38 -8.80 -16.95
N SER A 167 -1.74 -8.24 -18.10
CA SER A 167 -2.07 -9.00 -19.31
C SER A 167 -1.45 -8.36 -20.55
N GLY A 168 -1.18 -9.16 -21.58
CA GLY A 168 -0.53 -8.70 -22.80
C GLY A 168 0.26 -9.82 -23.51
N PRO A 169 1.04 -9.47 -24.54
CA PRO A 169 1.84 -10.43 -25.30
C PRO A 169 2.77 -11.27 -24.42
N GLY A 170 2.81 -12.57 -24.68
CA GLY A 170 3.60 -13.55 -23.91
C GLY A 170 2.96 -14.03 -22.60
N ILE A 171 1.87 -13.40 -22.12
CA ILE A 171 1.19 -13.78 -20.88
C ILE A 171 -0.05 -14.62 -21.22
N THR A 172 -0.17 -15.80 -20.60
CA THR A 172 -1.38 -16.63 -20.72
C THR A 172 -2.39 -16.19 -19.66
N GLY A 173 -3.50 -15.59 -20.09
CA GLY A 173 -4.51 -15.07 -19.17
C GLY A 173 -4.05 -13.80 -18.47
N ILE A 174 -4.15 -13.76 -17.14
CA ILE A 174 -3.80 -12.60 -16.30
C ILE A 174 -2.81 -13.08 -15.24
N ALA A 175 -1.66 -12.41 -15.13
CA ALA A 175 -0.66 -12.69 -14.12
C ALA A 175 -0.82 -11.72 -12.93
N ASN A 176 -0.91 -12.23 -11.71
CA ASN A 176 -0.78 -11.39 -10.51
C ASN A 176 0.70 -11.27 -10.13
N LEU A 177 1.23 -10.05 -10.12
CA LEU A 177 2.62 -9.77 -9.75
C LEU A 177 2.76 -9.34 -8.29
N ALA A 178 1.66 -9.00 -7.62
CA ALA A 178 1.64 -8.72 -6.18
C ALA A 178 1.64 -10.04 -5.39
N VAL A 179 2.81 -10.68 -5.36
CA VAL A 179 3.02 -11.97 -4.68
C VAL A 179 4.15 -11.87 -3.65
N VAL A 180 4.09 -12.73 -2.64
CA VAL A 180 5.18 -12.87 -1.68
C VAL A 180 6.45 -13.32 -2.42
N PRO A 181 7.60 -12.63 -2.28
CA PRO A 181 8.79 -12.92 -3.06
C PRO A 181 9.24 -14.37 -2.93
N GLY A 182 9.48 -15.01 -4.08
CA GLY A 182 9.88 -16.42 -4.18
C GLY A 182 8.73 -17.42 -4.13
N THR A 183 7.47 -16.97 -4.17
CA THR A 183 6.28 -17.83 -4.10
C THR A 183 5.18 -17.38 -5.08
N ASN A 184 4.08 -18.12 -5.15
CA ASN A 184 2.85 -17.72 -5.86
C ASN A 184 1.73 -17.25 -4.90
N LEU A 185 2.06 -17.02 -3.62
CA LEU A 185 1.08 -16.55 -2.64
C LEU A 185 0.80 -15.07 -2.90
N PRO A 186 -0.47 -14.64 -3.02
CA PRO A 186 -0.79 -13.22 -3.17
C PRO A 186 -0.37 -12.44 -1.93
N VAL A 187 -0.09 -11.15 -2.10
CA VAL A 187 0.06 -10.25 -0.96
C VAL A 187 -1.30 -10.11 -0.26
N ALA A 188 -1.33 -10.54 1.00
CA ALA A 188 -2.50 -10.51 1.85
C ALA A 188 -2.08 -10.63 3.33
N VAL A 189 -2.94 -10.21 4.25
CA VAL A 189 -2.69 -10.22 5.70
C VAL A 189 -2.24 -11.60 6.22
N ASN A 190 -2.89 -12.68 5.77
CA ASN A 190 -2.57 -14.05 6.19
C ASN A 190 -1.28 -14.61 5.58
N ASN A 191 -0.79 -14.00 4.49
CA ASN A 191 0.43 -14.45 3.82
C ASN A 191 1.68 -13.74 4.36
N ILE A 192 1.60 -12.49 4.81
CA ILE A 192 2.75 -11.73 5.34
C ILE A 192 2.47 -11.22 6.75
N ASN A 193 2.90 -11.94 7.78
CA ASN A 193 2.68 -11.60 9.19
C ASN A 193 3.73 -12.28 10.10
N ASP A 194 3.71 -11.99 11.40
CA ASP A 194 4.65 -12.57 12.40
C ASP A 194 4.21 -13.92 13.00
N GLY A 195 3.17 -14.56 12.44
CA GLY A 195 2.63 -15.83 12.96
C GLY A 195 1.89 -15.71 14.29
N LYS A 196 1.54 -14.49 14.73
CA LYS A 196 0.63 -14.32 15.86
C LYS A 196 -0.79 -14.26 15.34
N ALA A 197 -1.54 -15.31 15.64
CA ALA A 197 -2.96 -15.34 15.33
C ALA A 197 -3.71 -14.24 16.09
N GLY A 198 -4.72 -13.67 15.43
CA GLY A 198 -5.58 -12.62 15.96
C GLY A 198 -6.42 -13.04 17.18
N PHE A 199 -7.27 -12.12 17.65
CA PHE A 199 -8.14 -12.36 18.80
C PHE A 199 -8.98 -13.64 18.66
N GLY A 200 -9.01 -14.44 19.72
CA GLY A 200 -9.81 -15.67 19.76
C GLY A 200 -9.22 -16.86 18.99
N GLN A 201 -8.07 -16.69 18.34
CA GLN A 201 -7.32 -17.78 17.72
C GLN A 201 -6.16 -18.20 18.63
N SER A 202 -5.80 -19.49 18.64
CA SER A 202 -4.55 -19.91 19.28
C SER A 202 -3.38 -19.49 18.40
N PRO A 203 -2.29 -18.91 18.95
CA PRO A 203 -1.13 -18.52 18.14
C PRO A 203 -0.68 -19.72 17.31
N GLN A 204 -0.81 -19.61 16.00
CA GLN A 204 -0.35 -20.64 15.07
C GLN A 204 1.10 -20.30 14.75
N PRO A 205 2.08 -21.13 15.15
CA PRO A 205 3.45 -20.87 14.73
C PRO A 205 3.50 -20.84 13.20
N CYS A 206 4.41 -20.06 12.61
CA CYS A 206 4.65 -19.98 11.16
C CYS A 206 4.93 -21.35 10.48
N THR A 207 5.03 -22.43 11.25
CA THR A 207 5.18 -23.81 10.82
C THR A 207 3.87 -24.57 10.62
N TYR A 208 2.72 -24.03 11.03
CA TYR A 208 1.40 -24.62 10.80
C TYR A 208 0.75 -24.01 9.56
N ASN A 209 1.10 -24.52 8.37
CA ASN A 209 0.35 -24.26 7.14
C ASN A 209 -0.99 -25.04 7.16
N THR A 210 -1.80 -24.79 8.17
CA THR A 210 -3.17 -25.26 8.26
C THR A 210 -4.01 -24.02 8.52
N ASN A 211 -4.99 -23.76 7.64
CA ASN A 211 -5.85 -22.56 7.60
C ASN A 211 -5.30 -21.36 6.80
N ASN A 212 -4.60 -21.59 5.68
CA ASN A 212 -4.27 -20.52 4.73
C ASN A 212 -3.43 -19.37 5.33
N CYS A 213 -2.49 -19.68 6.23
CA CYS A 213 -1.65 -18.71 6.93
C CYS A 213 -0.16 -19.05 6.75
N ALA A 214 0.44 -18.59 5.65
CA ALA A 214 1.79 -18.98 5.25
C ALA A 214 2.92 -18.27 6.02
N CYS A 215 2.59 -17.18 6.74
CA CYS A 215 3.46 -16.45 7.67
C CYS A 215 4.87 -16.14 7.12
N ASN A 216 4.98 -15.13 6.25
CA ASN A 216 6.25 -14.65 5.71
C ASN A 216 6.83 -13.48 6.51
N SER A 217 7.19 -13.73 7.77
CA SER A 217 7.52 -12.70 8.76
C SER A 217 8.72 -11.81 8.40
N GLN A 218 9.64 -12.29 7.54
CA GLN A 218 10.77 -11.49 7.06
C GLN A 218 10.35 -10.27 6.23
N TYR A 219 9.13 -10.29 5.67
CA TYR A 219 8.58 -9.17 4.92
C TYR A 219 7.61 -8.33 5.74
N TYR A 220 7.37 -8.66 7.01
CA TYR A 220 6.39 -7.98 7.86
C TYR A 220 7.06 -7.00 8.83
N VAL A 221 6.51 -5.79 8.92
CA VAL A 221 6.82 -4.77 9.90
C VAL A 221 5.62 -4.62 10.83
N ASN A 222 5.84 -4.98 12.10
CA ASN A 222 4.84 -4.71 13.14
C ASN A 222 4.81 -3.21 13.45
N ASN A 223 3.63 -2.61 13.39
CA ASN A 223 3.43 -1.20 13.67
C ASN A 223 2.28 -0.98 14.69
N ASN A 224 2.09 -1.92 15.62
CA ASN A 224 1.09 -1.79 16.70
C ASN A 224 1.58 -0.87 17.83
N PHE A 225 0.67 -0.04 18.34
CA PHE A 225 0.82 0.95 19.42
C PHE A 225 1.75 0.57 20.60
N PRO A 226 2.41 1.58 21.23
CA PRO A 226 3.22 2.61 20.59
C PRO A 226 4.70 2.32 20.84
N THR A 227 5.47 2.22 19.77
CA THR A 227 6.94 2.26 19.84
C THR A 227 7.46 3.58 19.27
N ALA A 228 8.63 4.03 19.73
CA ALA A 228 9.26 5.22 19.15
C ALA A 228 9.57 4.97 17.66
N GLY A 229 9.24 5.92 16.79
CA GLY A 229 9.53 5.85 15.36
C GLY A 229 8.37 5.41 14.45
N GLN A 230 7.14 5.32 14.97
CA GLN A 230 5.95 5.14 14.13
C GLN A 230 5.62 6.44 13.40
N THR A 231 5.48 6.37 12.07
CA THR A 231 5.23 7.53 11.20
C THR A 231 4.11 7.28 10.19
N VAL A 232 3.55 6.08 10.19
CA VAL A 232 2.41 5.66 9.37
C VAL A 232 1.35 5.08 10.31
N SER A 233 0.08 5.41 10.05
CA SER A 233 -1.07 4.97 10.85
C SER A 233 -1.71 3.71 10.25
N TYR A 234 -0.97 2.61 10.29
CA TYR A 234 -1.48 1.25 10.06
C TYR A 234 -0.96 0.29 11.15
N ASN A 235 -1.74 -0.69 11.62
CA ASN A 235 -1.29 -1.64 12.67
C ASN A 235 -0.10 -2.53 12.22
N GLY A 236 0.09 -2.70 10.93
CA GLY A 236 1.26 -3.36 10.35
C GLY A 236 1.35 -3.11 8.85
N PHE A 237 2.51 -3.40 8.29
CA PHE A 237 2.74 -3.28 6.85
C PHE A 237 3.93 -4.13 6.40
N THR A 238 4.12 -4.25 5.10
CA THR A 238 5.27 -4.97 4.55
C THR A 238 6.51 -4.08 4.50
N VAL A 239 7.70 -4.67 4.49
CA VAL A 239 8.88 -3.98 3.90
C VAL A 239 8.58 -3.67 2.41
N PRO A 240 9.32 -2.74 1.77
CA PRO A 240 9.18 -2.56 0.32
C PRO A 240 9.37 -3.87 -0.43
N LEU A 241 8.39 -4.22 -1.27
CA LEU A 241 8.39 -5.38 -2.15
C LEU A 241 8.57 -4.91 -3.59
N GLU A 242 9.36 -5.64 -4.38
CA GLU A 242 9.49 -5.43 -5.82
C GLU A 242 8.59 -6.44 -6.53
N ALA A 243 7.71 -5.95 -7.40
CA ALA A 243 7.03 -6.77 -8.38
C ALA A 243 7.59 -6.46 -9.77
N LYS A 244 7.79 -7.52 -10.56
CA LYS A 244 8.42 -7.44 -11.87
C LYS A 244 7.96 -8.53 -12.80
N HIS A 245 8.04 -8.27 -14.10
CA HIS A 245 7.70 -9.24 -15.13
C HIS A 245 8.44 -8.93 -16.43
N GLU A 246 8.86 -9.98 -17.15
CA GLU A 246 9.42 -9.85 -18.49
C GLU A 246 8.33 -9.41 -19.48
N VAL A 247 8.63 -8.43 -20.32
CA VAL A 247 7.73 -7.85 -21.32
C VAL A 247 8.44 -7.75 -22.66
N ILE A 248 7.66 -7.61 -23.73
CA ILE A 248 8.18 -7.40 -25.07
C ILE A 248 8.21 -5.89 -25.31
N CYS A 249 9.41 -5.35 -25.53
CA CYS A 249 9.59 -3.93 -25.85
C CYS A 249 8.71 -3.52 -27.04
N GLY A 250 7.99 -2.40 -26.88
CA GLY A 250 7.15 -1.80 -27.92
C GLY A 250 5.76 -2.44 -28.07
N ASP A 251 5.46 -3.52 -27.35
CA ASP A 251 4.14 -4.12 -27.33
C ASP A 251 3.23 -3.47 -26.27
N THR A 252 1.92 -3.51 -26.48
CA THR A 252 0.95 -2.98 -25.52
C THR A 252 0.59 -4.01 -24.46
N TYR A 253 0.64 -3.59 -23.20
CA TYR A 253 0.19 -4.34 -22.04
C TYR A 253 -0.94 -3.59 -21.34
N HIS A 254 -1.81 -4.34 -20.66
CA HIS A 254 -2.84 -3.78 -19.79
C HIS A 254 -2.50 -4.14 -18.35
N ILE A 255 -2.48 -3.13 -17.48
CA ILE A 255 -2.24 -3.29 -16.06
C ILE A 255 -3.41 -2.81 -15.22
N ARG A 256 -3.70 -3.58 -14.17
CA ARG A 256 -4.77 -3.31 -13.23
C ARG A 256 -4.31 -3.54 -11.80
N LEU A 257 -4.30 -2.46 -11.02
CA LEU A 257 -4.01 -2.43 -9.58
C LEU A 257 -5.34 -2.46 -8.83
N ALA A 258 -5.53 -3.40 -7.91
CA ALA A 258 -6.79 -3.48 -7.16
C ALA A 258 -6.55 -3.82 -5.70
N ILE A 259 -7.22 -3.09 -4.80
CA ILE A 259 -7.21 -3.31 -3.35
C ILE A 259 -8.64 -3.42 -2.83
N ALA A 260 -8.86 -4.29 -1.85
CA ALA A 260 -10.17 -4.47 -1.24
C ALA A 260 -10.09 -5.05 0.17
N ASP A 261 -11.11 -4.73 0.96
CA ASP A 261 -11.41 -5.46 2.19
C ASP A 261 -11.97 -6.84 1.86
N VAL A 262 -11.75 -7.82 2.73
CA VAL A 262 -12.28 -9.18 2.57
C VAL A 262 -13.15 -9.58 3.76
N SER A 263 -14.26 -10.27 3.47
CA SER A 263 -15.28 -10.73 4.43
C SER A 263 -16.17 -9.63 4.99
N ASP A 264 -15.62 -8.52 5.47
CA ASP A 264 -16.37 -7.29 5.75
C ASP A 264 -15.64 -6.08 5.16
N GLY A 265 -16.01 -4.87 5.58
CA GLY A 265 -15.29 -3.65 5.19
C GLY A 265 -15.11 -2.73 6.37
N ALA A 266 -14.79 -3.28 7.54
CA ALA A 266 -14.73 -2.54 8.80
C ALA A 266 -13.36 -1.93 9.10
N LEU A 267 -12.29 -2.59 8.66
CA LEU A 267 -10.90 -2.18 8.88
C LEU A 267 -10.23 -1.94 7.54
N ASP A 268 -9.58 -0.79 7.41
CA ASP A 268 -9.04 -0.38 6.12
C ASP A 268 -7.64 -0.98 5.88
N SER A 269 -7.37 -1.27 4.62
CA SER A 269 -6.07 -1.65 4.09
C SER A 269 -5.59 -0.64 3.05
N GLY A 270 -4.29 -0.48 2.94
CA GLY A 270 -3.64 0.48 2.03
C GLY A 270 -2.49 -0.15 1.26
N VAL A 271 -2.21 0.39 0.08
CA VAL A 271 -1.00 0.10 -0.69
C VAL A 271 -0.32 1.41 -1.07
N PHE A 272 0.95 1.52 -0.69
CA PHE A 272 1.84 2.61 -1.06
C PHE A 272 2.67 2.14 -2.25
N LEU A 273 2.60 2.84 -3.37
CA LEU A 273 3.32 2.57 -4.61
C LEU A 273 4.43 3.61 -4.73
N GLU A 274 5.69 3.19 -4.82
CA GLU A 274 6.82 4.12 -4.86
C GLU A 274 6.77 4.99 -6.13
N GLY A 275 6.90 6.30 -5.95
CA GLY A 275 6.91 7.28 -7.04
C GLY A 275 8.00 7.01 -8.06
N GLY A 276 7.66 7.09 -9.35
CA GLY A 276 8.57 6.82 -10.46
C GLY A 276 9.08 5.38 -10.53
N SER A 277 8.56 4.45 -9.73
CA SER A 277 9.07 3.07 -9.70
C SER A 277 8.48 2.20 -10.81
N PHE A 278 7.29 2.52 -11.34
CA PHE A 278 6.68 1.83 -12.48
C PHE A 278 7.47 2.14 -13.74
N SER A 279 8.46 1.31 -14.06
CA SER A 279 9.49 1.64 -15.04
C SER A 279 9.86 0.45 -15.91
N SER A 280 10.42 0.76 -17.09
CA SER A 280 10.97 -0.25 -18.01
C SER A 280 12.18 0.29 -18.77
N ASN A 281 13.34 0.25 -18.09
CA ASN A 281 14.63 0.67 -18.65
C ASN A 281 15.66 -0.44 -18.51
N LEU A 282 16.36 -0.72 -19.62
CA LEU A 282 17.45 -1.68 -19.82
C LEU A 282 17.11 -3.15 -19.59
#